data_AF-A0A3A5N4X9-F1
#
_entry.id   AF-A0A3A5N4X9-F1
#
_cell.length_a   1.000
_cell.length_b   1.000
_cell.length_c   1.000
_cell.angle_alpha   90.00
_cell.angle_beta   90.00
_cell.angle_gamma   90.00
#
_symmetry.space_group_name_H-M   'P 1'
#
loop_
_entity.id
_entity.type
_entity.pdbx_description
1 polymer ?
#
loop_
_entity_poly.entity_id
_entity_poly.type
_entity_poly.pdbx_seq_one_letter_code
_entity_poly.pdbx_strand_id
1 'polypeptide(L)'
;MGSFPGHQRAFFVAASGPFFMALDKRALNSRVFIEQAKGVIAERNGINMDEAFQRLRQHARSRQEPMHTSAENVISSLVML
;
A
#
# COMPACT_ATOMS: atom_id res chain seq x y z
N MET A 1 -20.79 12.53 -57.89
CA MET A 1 -20.70 12.46 -56.42
C MET A 1 -20.23 11.06 -56.07
N GLY A 2 -18.99 10.77 -55.73
CA GLY A 2 -18.05 11.49 -54.89
C GLY A 2 -17.51 10.44 -53.91
N SER A 3 -16.58 9.62 -54.40
CA SER A 3 -15.83 8.63 -53.61
C SER A 3 -15.17 9.30 -52.42
N PHE A 4 -15.23 8.69 -51.24
CA PHE A 4 -14.34 9.02 -50.13
C PHE A 4 -13.21 7.99 -50.05
N PRO A 5 -11.94 8.38 -50.31
CA PRO A 5 -10.77 7.59 -50.00
C PRO A 5 -10.31 7.87 -48.55
N GLY A 6 -9.59 6.90 -47.98
CA GLY A 6 -9.18 6.86 -46.57
C GLY A 6 -8.18 7.94 -46.12
N HIS A 7 -7.74 7.83 -44.88
CA HIS A 7 -6.35 7.80 -44.41
C HIS A 7 -6.35 7.71 -42.87
N GLN A 8 -5.50 6.82 -42.32
CA GLN A 8 -5.00 6.80 -40.93
C GLN A 8 -6.01 6.37 -39.84
N ARG A 9 -5.77 5.34 -39.00
CA ARG A 9 -4.50 4.81 -38.45
C ARG A 9 -4.68 3.36 -37.99
N ALA A 10 -3.73 2.52 -38.38
CA ALA A 10 -3.40 1.32 -37.61
C ALA A 10 -2.61 1.74 -36.36
N PHE A 11 -3.12 1.46 -35.16
CA PHE A 11 -2.33 1.42 -33.93
C PHE A 11 -2.88 0.31 -33.00
N PHE A 12 -2.38 -0.89 -33.26
CA PHE A 12 -1.93 -1.89 -32.28
C PHE A 12 -2.52 -1.86 -30.84
N VAL A 13 -3.37 -2.87 -30.55
CA VAL A 13 -3.29 -3.84 -29.44
C VAL A 13 -3.37 -3.37 -27.95
N ALA A 14 -4.32 -4.03 -27.27
CA ALA A 14 -4.33 -4.53 -25.87
C ALA A 14 -4.86 -3.69 -24.70
N ALA A 15 -5.60 -4.43 -23.87
CA ALA A 15 -5.81 -4.29 -22.43
C ALA A 15 -6.94 -3.36 -21.95
N SER A 16 -8.13 -3.94 -21.90
CA SER A 16 -8.87 -4.21 -20.65
C SER A 16 -8.35 -3.51 -19.37
N GLY A 17 -9.15 -2.60 -18.80
CA GLY A 17 -9.16 -2.29 -17.36
C GLY A 17 -8.79 -0.86 -16.94
N PRO A 18 -9.42 -0.32 -15.87
CA PRO A 18 -9.10 1.01 -15.34
C PRO A 18 -7.80 0.97 -14.54
N PHE A 19 -6.65 1.02 -15.23
CA PHE A 19 -5.33 1.01 -14.59
C PHE A 19 -4.77 2.42 -14.27
N PHE A 20 -5.46 3.50 -14.65
CA PHE A 20 -4.90 4.86 -14.56
C PHE A 20 -5.09 5.60 -13.22
N MET A 21 -5.41 4.91 -12.11
CA MET A 21 -5.45 5.53 -10.77
C MET A 21 -4.82 4.68 -9.64
N ALA A 22 -3.80 3.87 -9.93
CA ALA A 22 -3.24 2.93 -8.94
C ALA A 22 -1.79 3.19 -8.48
N LEU A 23 -1.17 4.34 -8.79
CA LEU A 23 0.24 4.58 -8.45
C LEU A 23 0.42 5.98 -7.84
N ASP A 24 0.10 6.12 -6.55
CA ASP A 24 0.75 7.03 -5.56
C ASP A 24 0.05 6.89 -4.18
N LYS A 25 -1.29 6.79 -4.17
CA LYS A 25 -2.09 6.90 -2.93
C LYS A 25 -1.93 5.74 -1.92
N ARG A 26 -1.52 4.54 -2.36
CA ARG A 26 -1.27 3.39 -1.45
C ARG A 26 0.04 3.53 -0.66
N ALA A 27 1.05 4.14 -1.26
CA ALA A 27 2.35 4.36 -0.63
C ALA A 27 2.28 5.51 0.38
N LEU A 28 1.58 6.60 0.04
CA LEU A 28 1.41 7.75 0.93
C LEU A 28 0.60 7.40 2.19
N ASN A 29 -0.47 6.61 2.06
CA ASN A 29 -1.27 6.14 3.20
C ASN A 29 -0.50 5.19 4.12
N SER A 30 0.36 4.32 3.55
CA SER A 30 1.13 3.35 4.36
C SER A 30 1.98 4.05 5.42
N ARG A 31 2.57 5.22 5.11
CA ARG A 31 3.44 5.91 6.06
C ARG A 31 2.70 6.37 7.31
N VAL A 32 1.50 6.93 7.17
CA VAL A 32 0.70 7.40 8.31
C VAL A 32 0.32 6.23 9.23
N PHE A 33 -0.16 5.12 8.66
CA PHE A 33 -0.52 3.93 9.41
C PHE A 33 0.69 3.32 10.12
N ILE A 34 1.84 3.27 9.46
CA ILE A 34 3.07 2.75 10.06
C ILE A 34 3.50 3.62 11.25
N GLU A 35 3.49 4.95 11.13
CA GLU A 35 3.87 5.83 12.25
C GLU A 35 2.86 5.74 13.42
N GLN A 36 1.56 5.64 13.13
CA GLN A 36 0.54 5.43 14.16
C GLN A 36 0.72 4.09 14.88
N ALA A 37 0.96 3.01 14.13
CA ALA A 37 1.20 1.69 14.70
C ALA A 37 2.46 1.66 15.57
N LYS A 38 3.55 2.33 15.15
CA LYS A 38 4.74 2.50 15.99
C LYS A 38 4.41 3.20 17.29
N GLY A 39 3.62 4.27 17.26
CA GLY A 39 3.19 5.00 18.45
C GLY A 39 2.43 4.11 19.43
N VAL A 40 1.47 3.33 18.94
CA VAL A 40 0.71 2.38 19.76
C VAL A 40 1.61 1.31 20.39
N ILE A 41 2.54 0.73 19.64
CA ILE A 41 3.46 -0.31 20.15
C ILE A 41 4.45 0.28 21.14
N ALA A 42 5.01 1.46 20.84
CA ALA A 42 5.96 2.17 21.69
C ALA A 42 5.34 2.53 23.05
N GLU A 43 4.15 3.13 23.03
CA GLU A 43 3.41 3.51 24.23
C GLU A 43 3.05 2.28 25.08
N ARG A 44 2.53 1.22 24.45
CA ARG A 44 2.08 0.02 25.17
C ARG A 44 3.23 -0.80 25.78
N ASN A 45 4.37 -0.85 25.12
CA ASN A 45 5.50 -1.66 25.56
C ASN A 45 6.58 -0.86 26.29
N GLY A 46 6.45 0.47 26.37
CA GLY A 46 7.48 1.35 26.93
C GLY A 46 8.80 1.31 26.15
N ILE A 47 8.73 1.11 24.82
CA ILE A 47 9.91 1.02 23.95
C ILE A 47 10.01 2.23 23.02
N ASN A 48 11.18 2.42 22.41
CA ASN A 48 11.36 3.48 21.43
C ASN A 48 10.70 3.13 20.07
N MET A 49 10.52 4.16 19.24
CA MET A 49 9.85 4.04 17.93
C MET A 49 10.61 3.15 16.94
N ASP A 50 11.94 3.07 17.04
CA ASP A 50 12.77 2.23 16.16
C ASP A 50 12.59 0.74 16.50
N GLU A 51 12.55 0.40 17.79
CA GLU A 51 12.27 -0.95 18.26
C GLU A 51 10.83 -1.36 17.92
N ALA A 52 9.87 -0.44 18.10
CA ALA A 52 8.48 -0.66 17.69
C ALA A 52 8.37 -0.96 16.18
N PHE A 53 9.15 -0.23 15.36
CA PHE A 53 9.22 -0.49 13.92
C PHE A 53 9.82 -1.86 13.59
N GLN A 54 10.88 -2.26 14.29
CA GLN A 54 11.49 -3.56 14.10
C GLN A 54 10.51 -4.69 14.43
N ARG A 55 9.76 -4.58 15.52
CA ARG A 55 8.72 -5.56 15.90
C ARG A 55 7.62 -5.64 14.86
N LEU A 56 7.10 -4.49 14.41
CA LEU A 56 6.09 -4.43 13.35
C LEU A 56 6.58 -5.10 12.06
N ARG A 57 7.83 -4.82 11.65
CA ARG A 57 8.43 -5.41 10.45
C ARG A 57 8.68 -6.92 10.60
N GLN A 58 9.15 -7.37 11.76
CA GLN A 58 9.35 -8.80 12.03
C GLN A 58 8.02 -9.55 11.98
N HIS A 59 6.96 -8.97 12.55
CA HIS A 59 5.62 -9.53 12.52
C HIS A 59 5.06 -9.65 11.10
N ALA A 60 5.15 -8.57 10.32
CA ALA A 60 4.72 -8.58 8.93
C ALA A 60 5.44 -9.67 8.12
N ARG A 61 6.77 -9.79 8.32
CA ARG A 61 7.58 -10.79 7.63
C ARG A 61 7.29 -12.22 8.07
N SER A 62 7.08 -12.47 9.36
CA SER A 62 6.77 -13.82 9.86
C SER A 62 5.41 -14.31 9.37
N ARG A 63 4.48 -13.38 9.12
CA ARG A 63 3.16 -13.66 8.54
C ARG A 63 3.10 -13.53 7.02
N GLN A 64 4.22 -13.19 6.37
CA GLN A 64 4.30 -12.91 4.94
C GLN A 64 3.22 -11.91 4.45
N GLU A 65 2.84 -10.97 5.30
CA GLU A 65 1.79 -9.99 5.03
C GLU A 65 2.39 -8.61 4.73
N PRO A 66 1.66 -7.76 3.98
CA PRO A 66 2.08 -6.39 3.76
C PRO A 66 2.19 -5.60 5.06
N MET A 67 3.23 -4.78 5.20
CA MET A 67 3.48 -3.99 6.40
C MET A 67 2.34 -3.00 6.73
N HIS A 68 1.59 -2.56 5.73
CA HIS A 68 0.39 -1.72 5.93
C HIS A 68 -0.72 -2.49 6.65
N THR A 69 -0.92 -3.76 6.31
CA THR A 69 -1.95 -4.61 6.90
C THR A 69 -1.61 -4.90 8.36
N SER A 70 -0.35 -5.20 8.66
CA SER A 70 0.11 -5.35 10.05
C SER A 70 -0.10 -4.06 10.86
N ALA A 71 0.20 -2.90 10.27
CA ALA A 71 0.04 -1.61 10.93
C ALA A 71 -1.44 -1.31 11.24
N GLU A 72 -2.31 -1.56 10.27
CA GLU A 72 -3.77 -1.46 10.45
C GLU A 72 -4.27 -2.38 11.56
N ASN A 73 -3.83 -3.64 11.58
CA ASN A 73 -4.19 -4.59 12.63
C ASN A 73 -3.78 -4.13 14.04
N VAL A 74 -2.61 -3.49 14.17
CA VAL A 74 -2.13 -2.92 15.44
C VAL A 74 -2.99 -1.74 15.88
N ILE A 75 -3.31 -0.81 14.95
CA ILE A 75 -4.15 0.36 15.24
C ILE A 75 -5.57 -0.07 15.64
N SER A 76 -6.16 -1.02 14.90
CA SER A 76 -7.45 -1.62 15.23
C SER A 76 -7.42 -2.50 16.48
N SER A 77 -6.25 -2.63 17.14
CA SER A 77 -6.02 -3.48 18.31
C SER A 77 -6.39 -4.95 18.11
N LEU A 78 -6.37 -5.42 16.86
CA LEU A 78 -6.57 -6.82 16.50
C LEU A 78 -5.33 -7.67 16.78
N VAL A 79 -4.16 -7.04 16.87
CA VAL A 79 -2.87 -7.69 17.15
C VAL A 79 -2.09 -6.85 18.17
N MET A 80 -1.45 -7.53 19.13
CA MET A 80 -0.45 -6.94 20.04
C MET A 80 0.95 -7.44 19.68
N LEU A 81 1.90 -6.49 19.61
CA LEU A 81 3.34 -6.68 19.28
C LEU A 81 4.19 -6.05 20.37
#